data_AF-A0A542ZNX7-F1
#
_entry.id   AF-A0A542ZNX7-F1
#
_cell.length_a   1.000
_cell.length_b   1.000
_cell.length_c   1.000
_cell.angle_alpha   90.00
_cell.angle_beta   90.00
_cell.angle_gamma   90.00
#
_symmetry.space_group_name_H-M   'P 1'
#
loop_
_entity.id
_entity.type
_entity.pdbx_description
1 polymer ?
#
loop_
_entity_poly.entity_id
_entity_poly.type
_entity_poly.pdbx_seq_one_letter_code
_entity_poly.pdbx_strand_id
1 'polypeptide(L)'
;MGAIFLLSWFAQSVAGRVVANEQNALHGQAPQSWLDYVMSPEFWNRTLQNWQSEFLAVGAMVAFSIYLRQRGSSESKPVGLPNHKTAIESE
;
A
#
# COMPACT_ATOMS: atom_id res chain seq x y z
N MET A 1 7.01 17.16 1.83
CA MET A 1 6.48 15.83 2.23
C MET A 1 7.31 14.67 1.69
N GLY A 2 7.55 14.54 0.37
CA GLY A 2 8.39 13.45 -0.18
C GLY A 2 9.80 13.36 0.42
N ALA A 3 10.44 14.53 0.64
CA ALA A 3 11.63 14.73 1.48
C ALA A 3 11.65 13.87 2.75
N ILE A 4 10.70 14.19 3.62
CA ILE A 4 10.54 13.63 4.95
C ILE A 4 10.20 12.14 4.84
N PHE A 5 9.34 11.76 3.90
CA PHE A 5 8.98 10.36 3.66
C PHE A 5 10.20 9.50 3.30
N LEU A 6 11.02 9.94 2.34
CA LEU A 6 12.21 9.19 1.93
C LEU A 6 13.23 9.10 3.06
N LEU A 7 13.42 10.18 3.82
CA LEU A 7 14.31 10.18 4.98
C LEU A 7 13.80 9.25 6.09
N SER A 8 12.50 9.26 6.40
CA SER A 8 11.92 8.38 7.40
C SER A 8 11.98 6.91 6.95
N TRP A 9 11.71 6.64 5.68
CA TRP A 9 11.78 5.30 5.12
C TRP A 9 13.22 4.77 5.07
N PHE A 10 14.19 5.63 4.74
CA PHE A 10 15.61 5.30 4.84
C PHE A 10 16.02 5.02 6.29
N ALA A 11 15.63 5.87 7.25
CA ALA A 11 15.89 5.64 8.67
C ALA A 11 15.29 4.31 9.17
N GLN A 12 14.07 3.99 8.74
CA GLN A 12 13.42 2.70 9.01
C GLN A 12 14.23 1.53 8.42
N SER A 13 14.76 1.66 7.21
CA SER A 13 15.60 0.61 6.58
C SER A 13 16.90 0.36 7.37
N VAL A 14 17.54 1.42 7.86
CA VAL A 14 18.79 1.33 8.62
C VAL A 14 18.53 0.70 9.99
N ALA A 15 17.51 1.18 10.71
CA ALA A 15 17.11 0.63 12.01
C ALA A 15 16.69 -0.84 11.87
N GLY A 16 15.93 -1.17 10.83
CA GLY A 16 15.51 -2.55 10.53
C GLY A 16 16.70 -3.49 10.33
N ARG A 17 17.74 -3.05 9.61
CA ARG A 17 18.96 -3.84 9.40
C ARG A 17 19.70 -4.12 10.71
N VAL A 18 19.77 -3.13 11.60
CA VAL A 18 20.43 -3.29 12.91
C VAL A 18 19.76 -4.41 13.70
N VAL A 19 18.43 -4.39 13.79
CA VAL A 19 17.64 -5.43 14.48
C VAL A 19 17.81 -6.80 13.80
N ALA A 20 17.78 -6.84 12.46
CA ALA A 20 17.96 -8.09 11.73
C ALA A 20 19.36 -8.70 11.93
N ASN A 21 20.40 -7.87 11.98
CA ASN A 21 21.76 -8.34 12.24
C ASN A 21 21.96 -8.78 13.69
N GLU A 22 21.31 -8.12 14.64
CA GLU A 22 21.27 -8.58 16.04
C GLU A 22 20.64 -9.97 16.14
N GLN A 23 19.51 -10.19 15.44
CA GLN A 23 18.89 -11.52 15.35
C GLN A 23 19.80 -12.54 14.67
N ASN A 24 20.46 -12.19 13.57
CA ASN A 24 21.40 -13.10 12.91
C ASN A 24 22.57 -13.48 13.82
N ALA A 25 23.11 -12.54 14.61
CA ALA A 25 24.16 -12.80 15.58
C ALA A 25 23.72 -13.82 16.64
N LEU A 26 22.48 -13.69 17.14
CA LEU A 26 21.91 -14.65 18.09
C LEU A 26 21.75 -16.06 17.50
N HIS A 27 21.57 -16.18 16.18
CA HIS A 27 21.44 -17.45 15.47
C HIS A 27 22.76 -17.94 14.84
N GLY A 28 23.89 -17.27 15.13
CA GLY A 28 25.21 -17.62 14.57
C GLY A 28 25.33 -17.39 13.06
N GLN A 29 24.47 -16.56 12.47
CA GLN A 29 24.47 -16.22 11.05
C GLN A 29 25.33 -14.98 10.77
N ALA A 30 25.84 -14.90 9.54
CA ALA A 30 26.62 -13.75 9.10
C ALA A 30 25.75 -12.47 9.03
N PRO A 31 26.33 -11.30 9.33
CA PRO A 31 25.63 -10.04 9.17
C PRO A 31 25.33 -9.77 7.69
N GLN A 32 24.10 -9.33 7.41
CA GLN A 32 23.66 -8.96 6.06
C GLN A 32 24.11 -7.54 5.72
N SER A 33 24.48 -7.29 4.47
CA SER A 33 24.72 -5.92 3.98
C SER A 33 23.40 -5.12 3.95
N TRP A 34 23.48 -3.79 3.81
CA TRP A 34 22.26 -2.97 3.71
C TRP A 34 21.45 -3.27 2.45
N LEU A 35 22.13 -3.52 1.33
CA LEU A 35 21.46 -3.92 0.08
C LEU A 35 20.77 -5.28 0.23
N ASP A 36 21.43 -6.25 0.85
CA ASP A 36 20.83 -7.57 1.09
C ASP A 36 19.58 -7.46 1.97
N TYR A 37 19.61 -6.59 2.99
CA TYR A 37 18.46 -6.36 3.86
C TYR A 37 17.29 -5.72 3.11
N VAL A 38 17.51 -4.69 2.30
CA VAL A 38 16.44 -4.00 1.54
C VAL A 38 15.83 -4.90 0.47
N MET A 39 16.62 -5.81 -0.12
CA MET A 39 16.11 -6.83 -1.04
C MET A 39 15.47 -8.02 -0.33
N SER A 40 15.61 -8.15 0.99
CA SER A 40 15.06 -9.26 1.75
C SER A 40 13.53 -9.18 1.89
N PRO A 41 12.84 -10.33 1.99
CA PRO A 41 11.40 -10.36 2.29
C PRO A 41 11.04 -9.69 3.61
N GLU A 42 11.93 -9.72 4.61
CA GLU A 42 11.69 -9.17 5.94
C GLU A 42 11.48 -7.65 5.91
N PHE A 43 12.29 -6.92 5.13
CA PHE A 43 12.14 -5.47 4.98
C PHE A 43 10.80 -5.10 4.33
N TRP A 44 10.43 -5.80 3.25
CA TRP A 44 9.17 -5.57 2.55
C TRP A 44 7.97 -5.98 3.40
N ASN A 45 8.07 -7.06 4.16
CA ASN A 45 7.02 -7.46 5.10
C ASN A 45 6.74 -6.36 6.13
N ARG A 46 7.79 -5.81 6.77
CA ARG A 46 7.62 -4.69 7.72
C ARG A 46 7.08 -3.42 7.06
N THR A 47 7.54 -3.10 5.84
CA THR A 47 7.07 -1.92 5.10
C THR A 47 5.60 -2.07 4.71
N LEU A 48 5.19 -3.22 4.19
CA LEU A 48 3.83 -3.48 3.74
C LEU A 48 2.85 -3.65 4.90
N GLN A 49 3.30 -4.17 6.05
CA GLN A 49 2.47 -4.22 7.26
C GLN A 49 2.04 -2.81 7.71
N ASN A 50 2.91 -1.82 7.62
CA ASN A 50 2.55 -0.42 7.91
C ASN A 50 1.48 0.14 6.97
N TRP A 51 1.31 -0.43 5.77
CA TRP A 51 0.33 0.00 4.77
C TRP A 51 -0.86 -0.96 4.63
N GLN A 52 -0.88 -2.04 5.43
CA GLN A 52 -1.83 -3.12 5.29
C GLN A 52 -3.27 -2.62 5.44
N SER A 53 -3.50 -1.75 6.43
CA SER A 53 -4.84 -1.25 6.74
C SER A 53 -5.37 -0.32 5.66
N GLU A 54 -4.49 0.48 5.05
CA GLU A 54 -4.78 1.42 3.99
C GLU A 54 -5.08 0.69 2.69
N PHE A 55 -4.33 -0.36 2.37
CA PHE A 55 -4.63 -1.20 1.20
C PHE A 55 -5.99 -1.87 1.33
N LEU A 56 -6.32 -2.40 2.52
CA LEU A 56 -7.63 -2.98 2.77
C LEU A 56 -8.73 -1.92 2.68
N ALA A 57 -8.54 -0.75 3.28
CA ALA A 57 -9.53 0.33 3.27
C ALA A 57 -9.79 0.86 1.85
N VAL A 58 -8.73 1.18 1.09
CA VAL A 58 -8.84 1.66 -0.29
C VAL A 58 -9.39 0.57 -1.20
N GLY A 59 -8.95 -0.68 -1.04
CA GLY A 59 -9.47 -1.83 -1.79
C GLY A 59 -10.95 -2.08 -1.53
N ALA A 60 -11.37 -2.04 -0.26
CA ALA A 60 -12.78 -2.17 0.13
C ALA A 60 -13.61 -1.00 -0.40
N MET A 61 -13.09 0.23 -0.33
CA MET A 61 -13.75 1.40 -0.92
C MET A 61 -14.01 1.21 -2.41
N VAL A 62 -12.98 0.83 -3.19
CA VAL A 62 -13.13 0.58 -4.64
C VAL A 62 -14.13 -0.55 -4.92
N ALA A 63 -13.99 -1.68 -4.22
CA ALA A 63 -14.86 -2.83 -4.39
C ALA A 63 -16.32 -2.49 -4.07
N PHE A 64 -16.59 -1.80 -2.96
CA PHE A 64 -17.93 -1.36 -2.60
C PHE A 64 -18.45 -0.26 -3.49
N SER A 65 -17.63 0.68 -3.97
CA SER A 65 -18.07 1.67 -4.97
C SER A 65 -18.52 1.00 -6.27
N ILE A 66 -17.87 -0.08 -6.69
CA ILE A 66 -18.30 -0.86 -7.86
C ILE A 66 -19.56 -1.67 -7.55
N TYR A 67 -19.58 -2.38 -6.42
CA TYR A 67 -20.66 -3.30 -6.05
C TYR A 67 -21.96 -2.59 -5.65
N LEU A 68 -21.88 -1.56 -4.81
CA LEU A 68 -23.00 -0.74 -4.35
C LEU A 68 -23.40 0.34 -5.35
N ARG A 69 -22.88 0.30 -6.59
CA ARG A 69 -23.31 1.21 -7.65
C ARG A 69 -24.81 1.02 -7.88
N GLN A 70 -25.60 2.01 -7.46
CA GLN A 70 -27.04 1.94 -7.52
C GLN A 70 -27.54 1.99 -8.97
N ARG A 71 -28.43 1.06 -9.33
CA ARG A 71 -29.26 1.17 -10.54
C ARG A 71 -30.32 2.24 -10.30
N GLY A 72 -30.24 3.36 -11.01
CA GLY A 72 -31.26 4.43 -10.96
C GLY A 72 -30.97 5.60 -10.01
N SER A 73 -29.77 5.69 -9.43
CA SER A 73 -29.33 6.90 -8.72
C SER A 73 -29.03 8.03 -9.72
N SER A 74 -29.54 9.23 -9.46
CA SER A 74 -29.28 10.44 -10.27
C SER A 74 -27.79 10.83 -10.35
N GLU A 75 -27.02 10.46 -9.32
CA GLU A 75 -25.57 10.70 -9.22
C GLU A 75 -24.74 9.57 -9.88
N SER A 76 -25.38 8.46 -10.25
CA SER A 76 -24.69 7.29 -10.82
C SER A 76 -24.99 7.15 -12.29
N LYS A 77 -23.93 7.06 -13.12
CA LYS A 77 -24.10 6.75 -14.55
C LYS A 77 -24.92 5.45 -14.74
N PRO A 78 -25.96 5.44 -15.60
CA PRO A 78 -26.69 4.23 -15.96
C PRO A 78 -25.78 3.10 -16.46
N VAL A 79 -26.06 1.88 -16.00
CA VAL A 79 -25.40 0.66 -16.46
C VAL A 79 -25.79 0.41 -17.92
N GLY A 80 -24.81 0.38 -18.84
CA GLY A 80 -25.01 0.16 -20.28
C GLY A 80 -24.74 1.38 -21.18
N LEU A 81 -24.48 2.56 -20.62
CA LEU A 81 -24.09 3.73 -21.41
C LEU A 81 -22.59 3.75 -21.77
N PRO A 82 -22.22 4.21 -22.97
CA PRO A 82 -20.82 4.25 -23.42
C PRO A 82 -19.94 5.11 -22.50
N ASN A 83 -18.69 4.70 -22.28
CA ASN A 83 -17.77 5.23 -21.26
C ASN A 83 -17.59 6.77 -21.26
N HIS A 84 -17.83 7.45 -22.39
CA HIS A 84 -17.71 8.91 -22.52
C HIS A 84 -18.83 9.72 -21.83
N LYS A 85 -19.97 9.12 -21.46
CA LYS A 85 -21.02 9.81 -20.70
C LYS A 85 -20.85 9.53 -19.21
N THR A 86 -20.66 10.54 -18.39
CA THR A 86 -20.40 10.39 -16.94
C THR A 86 -21.64 10.59 -16.07
N ALA A 87 -22.68 11.25 -16.58
CA ALA A 87 -23.97 11.46 -15.91
C ALA A 87 -25.11 11.61 -16.93
N ILE A 88 -26.36 11.52 -16.46
CA ILE A 88 -27.56 11.92 -17.22
C ILE A 88 -27.68 13.43 -17.02
N GLU A 89 -27.65 14.22 -18.09
CA GLU A 89 -27.88 15.66 -18.01
C GLU A 89 -29.32 15.88 -17.50
N SER A 90 -29.46 16.55 -16.34
CA SER A 90 -30.75 16.89 -15.77
C SER A 90 -31.30 18.11 -16.50
N GLU A 91 -32.41 17.93 -17.22
CA GLU A 91 -33.26 19.03 -17.72
C GLU A 91 -33.87 19.85 -16.57
#